data_AF-A0A089XDH8-F1
#
_entry.id   AF-A0A089XDH8-F1
#
_cell.length_a   1.000
_cell.length_b   1.000
_cell.length_c   1.000
_cell.angle_alpha   90.00
_cell.angle_beta   90.00
_cell.angle_gamma   90.00
#
_symmetry.space_group_name_H-M   'P 1'
#
loop_
_entity.id
_entity.type
_entity.pdbx_description
1 polymer ?
#
loop_
_entity_poly.entity_id
_entity_poly.type
_entity_poly.pdbx_seq_one_letter_code
_entity_poly.pdbx_strand_id
1 'polypeptide(L)'
;MYRQTHRITLTAAVLALLPLAAACGTEEAGSQPAGADVGGVTGVHWAVDGVTVGGTAHDAPAGAYVTIDDSGRAQGNYGCNHFTARASFDGDRIRLGDATTTEMGCEDKPMKFERTLARTLADGPLTTRVSGDRLTLTTDGGDSVRLSKVQDAPLTGTRWNVTALGADGVAQSLPQDARAHLTFEEDGRVTGRLGCNKVTSTATVRDGNITLGTPSTTRMMCDASLMGIEKRLLRMFDGTVQYRLDHRTLTLTSENGESVTAVAAG
;
A
#
# COMPACT_ATOMS: atom_id res chain seq x y z
N MET A 1 -38.04 -51.18 77.28
CA MET A 1 -37.37 -50.27 78.23
C MET A 1 -35.90 -50.64 78.31
N TYR A 2 -35.07 -49.63 78.56
CA TYR A 2 -33.63 -49.63 78.82
C TYR A 2 -32.66 -49.46 77.64
N ARG A 3 -32.05 -48.27 77.68
CA ARG A 3 -30.97 -47.65 76.92
C ARG A 3 -29.61 -48.31 77.21
N GLN A 4 -28.60 -47.79 76.49
CA GLN A 4 -27.16 -47.68 76.81
C GLN A 4 -26.29 -48.70 76.04
N THR A 5 -25.13 -48.36 75.48
CA THR A 5 -24.28 -47.16 75.54
C THR A 5 -23.22 -47.23 74.43
N HIS A 6 -22.73 -46.07 73.98
CA HIS A 6 -21.55 -45.93 73.10
C HIS A 6 -20.26 -46.51 73.70
N ARG A 7 -19.33 -46.95 72.83
CA ARG A 7 -17.90 -46.58 72.87
C ARG A 7 -17.18 -46.92 71.55
N ILE A 8 -16.11 -46.17 71.34
CA ILE A 8 -15.36 -45.86 70.11
C ILE A 8 -14.15 -46.80 69.93
N THR A 9 -13.72 -47.04 68.68
CA THR A 9 -12.32 -47.31 68.25
C THR A 9 -12.27 -47.28 66.71
N LEU A 10 -11.73 -46.22 66.08
CA LEU A 10 -10.36 -46.04 65.56
C LEU A 10 -10.00 -46.91 64.32
N THR A 11 -9.92 -46.20 63.18
CA THR A 11 -8.97 -46.32 62.04
C THR A 11 -8.93 -47.58 61.17
N ALA A 12 -9.32 -47.42 59.91
CA ALA A 12 -8.47 -47.75 58.76
C ALA A 12 -8.84 -46.82 57.58
N ALA A 13 -7.87 -46.04 57.14
CA ALA A 13 -7.94 -45.12 56.02
C ALA A 13 -7.94 -45.87 54.68
N VAL A 14 -8.80 -45.45 53.75
CA VAL A 14 -8.59 -45.69 52.32
C VAL A 14 -8.72 -44.35 51.62
N LEU A 15 -7.57 -43.75 51.29
CA LEU A 15 -7.46 -42.65 50.34
C LEU A 15 -7.81 -43.21 48.95
N ALA A 16 -8.99 -42.90 48.44
CA ALA A 16 -9.28 -42.98 47.02
C ALA A 16 -8.94 -41.62 46.39
N LEU A 17 -7.73 -41.54 45.81
CA LEU A 17 -7.32 -40.46 44.93
C LEU A 17 -8.21 -40.46 43.67
N LEU A 18 -9.05 -39.43 43.56
CA LEU A 18 -9.75 -39.07 42.32
C LEU A 18 -8.72 -38.48 41.34
N PRO A 19 -8.56 -39.03 40.12
CA PRO A 19 -7.83 -38.32 39.08
C PRO A 19 -8.71 -37.17 38.58
N LEU A 20 -8.30 -35.94 38.90
CA LEU A 20 -8.75 -34.74 38.19
C LEU A 20 -8.30 -34.88 36.74
N ALA A 21 -9.24 -35.21 35.86
CA ALA A 21 -9.05 -35.06 34.42
C ALA A 21 -8.82 -33.58 34.13
N ALA A 22 -7.57 -33.21 33.90
CA ALA A 22 -7.22 -31.95 33.27
C ALA A 22 -7.81 -32.00 31.85
N ALA A 23 -8.93 -31.30 31.66
CA ALA A 23 -9.42 -30.97 30.34
C ALA A 23 -8.37 -30.04 29.70
N CYS A 24 -7.50 -30.60 28.87
CA CYS A 24 -6.81 -29.83 27.84
C CYS A 24 -7.90 -29.35 26.88
N GLY A 25 -8.41 -28.15 27.12
CA GLY A 25 -9.06 -27.39 26.08
C GLY A 25 -8.03 -27.15 24.99
N THR A 26 -8.12 -27.88 23.90
CA THR A 26 -7.57 -27.43 22.63
C THR A 26 -8.41 -26.24 22.22
N GLU A 27 -7.93 -25.04 22.55
CA GLU A 27 -8.39 -23.83 21.89
C GLU A 27 -8.20 -24.06 20.39
N GLU A 28 -9.31 -24.23 19.66
CA GLU A 28 -9.31 -23.99 18.23
C GLU A 28 -8.85 -22.56 18.06
N ALA A 29 -7.58 -22.40 17.66
CA ALA A 29 -7.08 -21.17 17.11
C ALA A 29 -8.06 -20.76 16.03
N GLY A 30 -8.86 -19.74 16.34
CA GLY A 30 -9.76 -19.13 15.37
C GLY A 30 -8.93 -18.83 14.16
N SER A 31 -9.25 -19.52 13.05
CA SER A 31 -8.72 -19.21 11.74
C SER A 31 -9.07 -17.76 11.45
N GLN A 32 -8.17 -16.87 11.81
CA GLN A 32 -8.10 -15.55 11.23
C GLN A 32 -8.12 -15.79 9.72
N PRO A 33 -9.05 -15.19 8.95
CA PRO A 33 -8.97 -15.29 7.51
C PRO A 33 -7.60 -14.72 7.15
N ALA A 34 -6.67 -15.59 6.79
CA ALA A 34 -5.44 -15.21 6.15
C ALA A 34 -5.89 -14.38 4.95
N GLY A 35 -5.47 -13.11 4.92
CA GLY A 35 -5.65 -12.27 3.73
C GLY A 35 -5.24 -13.12 2.54
N ALA A 36 -6.18 -13.31 1.61
CA ALA A 36 -5.97 -14.16 0.46
C ALA A 36 -4.90 -13.50 -0.42
N ASP A 37 -3.63 -13.74 -0.12
CA ASP A 37 -2.53 -13.52 -1.06
C ASP A 37 -2.72 -14.56 -2.17
N VAL A 38 -3.56 -14.20 -3.12
CA VAL A 38 -3.73 -14.96 -4.34
C VAL A 38 -2.53 -14.66 -5.22
N GLY A 39 -1.48 -15.45 -5.03
CA GLY A 39 -0.44 -15.67 -6.03
C GLY A 39 0.36 -14.43 -6.43
N GLY A 40 0.57 -13.46 -5.53
CA GLY A 40 1.41 -12.30 -5.83
C GLY A 40 0.79 -11.27 -6.78
N VAL A 41 -0.55 -11.20 -6.82
CA VAL A 41 -1.28 -10.14 -7.54
C VAL A 41 -1.49 -8.89 -6.68
N THR A 42 -1.75 -9.06 -5.38
CA THR A 42 -1.97 -7.95 -4.44
C THR A 42 -0.66 -7.27 -4.05
N GLY A 43 -0.74 -5.99 -3.67
CA GLY A 43 0.43 -5.20 -3.28
C GLY A 43 1.41 -4.92 -4.42
N VAL A 44 1.02 -5.19 -5.66
CA VAL A 44 1.86 -4.99 -6.85
C VAL A 44 1.25 -3.93 -7.76
N HIS A 45 2.11 -3.03 -8.25
CA HIS A 45 1.77 -2.11 -9.32
C HIS A 45 1.93 -2.81 -10.68
N TRP A 46 0.82 -3.10 -11.33
CA TRP A 46 0.80 -3.75 -12.63
C TRP A 46 0.57 -2.71 -13.73
N ALA A 47 1.57 -2.47 -14.57
CA ALA A 47 1.37 -1.74 -15.81
C ALA A 47 0.57 -2.61 -16.78
N VAL A 48 -0.46 -2.06 -17.40
CA VAL A 48 -1.20 -2.75 -18.44
C VAL A 48 -0.38 -2.66 -19.72
N ASP A 49 0.07 -3.80 -20.24
CA ASP A 49 0.78 -3.85 -21.52
C ASP A 49 -0.20 -3.83 -22.70
N GLY A 50 -1.36 -4.47 -22.54
CA GLY A 50 -2.39 -4.51 -23.56
C GLY A 50 -3.53 -5.48 -23.26
N VAL A 51 -4.54 -5.47 -24.12
CA VAL A 51 -5.71 -6.33 -24.05
C VAL A 51 -5.90 -7.08 -25.37
N THR A 52 -6.28 -8.35 -25.31
CA THR A 52 -6.62 -9.17 -26.47
C THR A 52 -8.10 -9.53 -26.38
N VAL A 53 -8.89 -9.09 -27.36
CA VAL A 53 -10.33 -9.34 -27.44
C VAL A 53 -10.66 -10.02 -28.76
N GLY A 54 -11.34 -11.17 -28.72
CA GLY A 54 -11.70 -11.92 -29.93
C GLY A 54 -10.49 -12.27 -30.80
N GLY A 55 -9.34 -12.56 -30.18
CA GLY A 55 -8.08 -12.84 -30.86
C GLY A 55 -7.33 -11.62 -31.42
N THR A 56 -7.87 -10.40 -31.28
CA THR A 56 -7.21 -9.16 -31.72
C THR A 56 -6.51 -8.49 -30.55
N ALA A 57 -5.20 -8.24 -30.68
CA ALA A 57 -4.42 -7.54 -29.66
C ALA A 57 -4.49 -6.01 -29.82
N HIS A 58 -4.58 -5.32 -28.69
CA HIS A 58 -4.55 -3.87 -28.57
C HIS A 58 -3.53 -3.46 -27.52
N ASP A 59 -2.55 -2.66 -27.92
CA ASP A 59 -1.53 -2.14 -26.99
C ASP A 59 -2.10 -1.03 -26.12
N ALA A 60 -1.65 -0.99 -24.87
CA ALA A 60 -2.08 0.02 -23.93
C ALA A 60 -1.43 1.38 -24.19
N PRO A 61 -2.16 2.49 -24.00
CA PRO A 61 -1.53 3.80 -23.87
C PRO A 61 -0.65 3.84 -22.61
N ALA A 62 0.36 4.72 -22.63
CA ALA A 62 1.22 4.94 -21.47
C ALA A 62 0.40 5.35 -20.24
N GLY A 63 0.77 4.82 -19.07
CA GLY A 63 0.11 5.16 -17.81
C GLY A 63 -1.17 4.36 -17.52
N ALA A 64 -1.54 3.36 -18.34
CA ALA A 64 -2.55 2.39 -17.96
C ALA A 64 -1.97 1.41 -16.91
N TYR A 65 -2.65 1.26 -15.78
CA TYR A 65 -2.19 0.39 -14.68
C TYR A 65 -3.35 -0.09 -13.81
N VAL A 66 -3.09 -1.15 -13.04
CA VAL A 66 -3.97 -1.70 -12.01
C VAL A 66 -3.16 -1.97 -10.75
N THR A 67 -3.69 -1.60 -9.59
CA THR A 67 -3.23 -2.06 -8.28
C THR A 67 -4.39 -2.68 -7.53
N ILE A 68 -4.10 -3.69 -6.72
CA ILE A 68 -5.06 -4.29 -5.78
C ILE A 68 -4.37 -4.35 -4.43
N ASP A 69 -4.93 -3.71 -3.41
CA ASP A 69 -4.39 -3.78 -2.05
C ASP A 69 -4.92 -5.01 -1.29
N ASP A 70 -4.31 -5.27 -0.13
CA ASP A 70 -4.64 -6.43 0.71
C ASP A 70 -6.06 -6.37 1.30
N SER A 71 -6.73 -5.21 1.24
CA SER A 71 -8.13 -5.07 1.63
C SER A 71 -9.10 -5.46 0.51
N GLY A 72 -8.59 -5.83 -0.66
CA GLY A 72 -9.38 -6.13 -1.85
C GLY A 72 -9.89 -4.87 -2.55
N ARG A 73 -9.29 -3.70 -2.32
CA ARG A 73 -9.61 -2.51 -3.09
C ARG A 73 -8.71 -2.46 -4.32
N ALA A 74 -9.34 -2.47 -5.49
CA ALA A 74 -8.67 -2.29 -6.76
C ALA A 74 -8.77 -0.83 -7.21
N GLN A 75 -7.71 -0.30 -7.81
CA GLN A 75 -7.72 1.01 -8.44
C GLN A 75 -6.75 1.06 -9.61
N GLY A 76 -6.88 2.09 -10.45
CA GLY A 76 -5.93 2.27 -11.53
C GLY A 76 -6.31 3.36 -12.51
N ASN A 77 -5.70 3.28 -13.68
CA ASN A 77 -6.05 4.09 -14.84
C ASN A 77 -6.20 3.18 -16.06
N TYR A 78 -7.30 3.31 -16.78
CA TYR A 78 -7.59 2.50 -17.98
C TYR A 78 -6.89 3.01 -19.25
N GLY A 79 -6.04 4.03 -19.13
CA GLY A 79 -5.34 4.72 -20.21
C GLY A 79 -5.82 6.16 -20.47
N CYS A 80 -7.03 6.49 -20.03
CA CYS A 80 -7.55 7.86 -20.03
C CYS A 80 -8.19 8.15 -18.67
N ASN A 81 -9.20 7.37 -18.28
CA ASN A 81 -9.88 7.54 -16.99
C ASN A 81 -9.28 6.73 -15.86
N HIS A 82 -9.42 7.29 -14.64
CA HIS A 82 -9.13 6.58 -13.40
C HIS A 82 -10.32 5.74 -12.98
N PHE A 83 -10.04 4.61 -12.33
CA PHE A 83 -11.08 3.75 -11.80
C PHE A 83 -10.79 3.29 -10.37
N THR A 84 -11.86 2.92 -9.67
CA THR A 84 -11.79 2.13 -8.44
C THR A 84 -12.78 0.98 -8.53
N ALA A 85 -12.49 -0.14 -7.89
CA ALA A 85 -13.35 -1.33 -7.86
C ALA A 85 -13.08 -2.13 -6.58
N ARG A 86 -13.93 -3.11 -6.29
CA ARG A 86 -13.67 -4.15 -5.29
C ARG A 86 -13.22 -5.42 -5.99
N ALA A 87 -12.11 -5.99 -5.52
CA ALA A 87 -11.60 -7.29 -5.91
C ALA A 87 -12.07 -8.34 -4.91
N SER A 88 -12.69 -9.40 -5.40
CA SER A 88 -12.93 -10.63 -4.63
C SER A 88 -12.13 -11.78 -5.23
N PHE A 89 -11.67 -12.66 -4.37
CA PHE A 89 -10.74 -13.73 -4.71
C PHE A 89 -11.40 -15.10 -4.51
N ASP A 90 -11.23 -16.00 -5.48
CA ASP A 90 -11.66 -17.40 -5.40
C ASP A 90 -10.61 -18.29 -6.06
N GLY A 91 -9.75 -18.92 -5.25
CA GLY A 91 -8.62 -19.70 -5.76
C GLY A 91 -7.70 -18.85 -6.62
N ASP A 92 -7.51 -19.23 -7.88
CA ASP A 92 -6.71 -18.51 -8.89
C ASP A 92 -7.51 -17.46 -9.67
N ARG A 93 -8.76 -17.19 -9.29
CA ARG A 93 -9.64 -16.23 -9.96
C ARG A 93 -9.81 -14.95 -9.16
N ILE A 94 -9.86 -13.84 -9.87
CA ILE A 94 -10.18 -12.51 -9.34
C ILE A 94 -11.44 -12.00 -10.04
N ARG A 95 -12.39 -11.46 -9.28
CA ARG A 95 -13.52 -10.74 -9.84
C ARG A 95 -13.45 -9.28 -9.42
N LEU A 96 -13.51 -8.37 -10.39
CA LEU A 96 -13.63 -6.94 -10.13
C LEU A 96 -15.11 -6.54 -10.20
N GLY A 97 -15.62 -5.99 -9.11
CA GLY A 97 -17.01 -5.53 -8.96
C GLY A 97 -17.07 -4.08 -8.51
N ASP A 98 -18.28 -3.50 -8.57
CA ASP A 98 -18.56 -2.13 -8.14
C ASP A 98 -17.61 -1.07 -8.72
N ALA A 99 -17.21 -1.27 -9.99
CA ALA A 99 -16.26 -0.38 -10.63
C ALA A 99 -16.88 1.01 -10.84
N THR A 100 -16.18 2.05 -10.40
CA THR A 100 -16.47 3.44 -10.70
C THR A 100 -15.35 4.03 -11.53
N THR A 101 -15.67 4.95 -12.43
CA THR A 101 -14.69 5.58 -13.32
C THR A 101 -14.91 7.08 -13.37
N THR A 102 -13.85 7.83 -13.62
CA THR A 102 -13.97 9.23 -14.04
C THR A 102 -14.49 9.32 -15.47
N GLU A 103 -14.95 10.51 -15.87
CA GLU A 103 -15.45 10.80 -17.23
C GLU A 103 -14.64 11.93 -17.90
N MET A 104 -13.32 11.83 -17.84
CA MET A 104 -12.41 12.69 -18.59
C MET A 104 -12.48 12.39 -20.09
N GLY A 105 -12.45 13.44 -20.90
CA GLY A 105 -12.37 13.33 -22.35
C GLY A 105 -10.92 13.32 -22.82
N CYS A 106 -10.49 12.21 -23.42
CA CYS A 106 -9.20 12.10 -24.13
C CYS A 106 -9.42 11.92 -25.65
N GLU A 107 -8.33 11.77 -26.39
CA GLU A 107 -8.38 11.38 -27.80
C GLU A 107 -9.06 10.03 -28.02
N ASP A 108 -9.54 9.79 -29.24
CA ASP A 108 -10.34 8.60 -29.59
C ASP A 108 -9.63 7.28 -29.30
N LYS A 109 -8.31 7.21 -29.49
CA LYS A 109 -7.53 5.98 -29.32
C LYS A 109 -7.48 5.54 -27.84
N PRO A 110 -7.02 6.37 -26.88
CA PRO A 110 -7.11 6.06 -25.45
C PRO A 110 -8.53 5.75 -24.99
N MET A 111 -9.52 6.52 -25.44
CA MET A 111 -10.93 6.30 -25.07
C MET A 111 -11.45 4.93 -25.56
N LYS A 112 -11.06 4.50 -26.76
CA LYS A 112 -11.42 3.17 -27.27
C LYS A 112 -10.74 2.07 -26.47
N PHE A 113 -9.44 2.21 -26.19
CA PHE A 113 -8.71 1.24 -25.39
C PHE A 113 -9.31 1.11 -23.98
N GLU A 114 -9.59 2.23 -23.32
CA GLU A 114 -10.23 2.26 -22.01
C GLU A 114 -11.52 1.44 -21.99
N ARG A 115 -12.42 1.67 -22.95
CA ARG A 115 -13.69 0.94 -23.01
C ARG A 115 -13.48 -0.55 -23.20
N THR A 116 -12.49 -0.96 -24.00
CA THR A 116 -12.16 -2.37 -24.18
C THR A 116 -11.63 -2.97 -22.88
N LEU A 117 -10.63 -2.34 -22.26
CA LEU A 117 -10.02 -2.82 -21.02
C LEU A 117 -11.03 -2.90 -19.88
N ALA A 118 -11.84 -1.85 -19.66
CA ALA A 118 -12.84 -1.81 -18.60
C ALA A 118 -13.89 -2.92 -18.76
N ARG A 119 -14.32 -3.21 -20.00
CA ARG A 119 -15.25 -4.32 -20.27
C ARG A 119 -14.61 -5.67 -20.01
N THR A 120 -13.40 -5.91 -20.51
CA THR A 120 -12.70 -7.18 -20.29
C THR A 120 -12.44 -7.45 -18.80
N LEU A 121 -12.05 -6.43 -18.04
CA LEU A 121 -11.82 -6.56 -16.59
C LEU A 121 -13.11 -6.78 -15.77
N ALA A 122 -14.26 -6.36 -16.30
CA ALA A 122 -15.56 -6.55 -15.68
C ALA A 122 -16.31 -7.80 -16.18
N ASP A 123 -15.74 -8.54 -17.15
CA ASP A 123 -16.36 -9.70 -17.80
C ASP A 123 -16.22 -10.97 -16.94
N GLY A 124 -16.77 -10.90 -15.74
CA GLY A 124 -16.84 -12.03 -14.82
C GLY A 124 -15.54 -12.31 -14.05
N PRO A 125 -15.37 -13.53 -13.52
CA PRO A 125 -14.13 -13.97 -12.89
C PRO A 125 -12.99 -14.07 -13.91
N LEU A 126 -11.83 -13.55 -13.55
CA LEU A 126 -10.61 -13.55 -14.34
C LEU A 126 -9.65 -14.59 -13.78
N THR A 127 -9.30 -15.60 -14.56
CA THR A 127 -8.21 -16.52 -14.19
C THR A 127 -6.89 -15.78 -14.22
N THR A 128 -6.15 -15.86 -13.12
CA THR A 128 -4.84 -15.22 -12.96
C THR A 128 -3.72 -16.18 -13.35
N ARG A 129 -2.71 -15.64 -14.01
CA ARG A 129 -1.45 -16.36 -14.27
C ARG A 129 -0.27 -15.43 -14.05
N VAL A 130 0.40 -15.61 -12.93
CA VAL A 130 1.64 -14.90 -12.60
C VAL A 130 2.85 -15.74 -13.03
N SER A 131 3.82 -15.11 -13.69
CA SER A 131 5.07 -15.72 -14.15
C SER A 131 6.21 -14.71 -14.07
N GLY A 132 6.91 -14.67 -12.93
CA GLY A 132 7.91 -13.65 -12.66
C GLY A 132 7.28 -12.26 -12.61
N ASP A 133 7.81 -11.32 -13.39
CA ASP A 133 7.30 -9.95 -13.49
C ASP A 133 6.13 -9.79 -14.47
N ARG A 134 5.40 -10.87 -14.79
CA ARG A 134 4.23 -10.82 -15.69
C ARG A 134 3.00 -11.40 -15.04
N LEU A 135 1.87 -10.75 -15.30
CA LEU A 135 0.53 -11.20 -14.96
C LEU A 135 -0.31 -11.24 -16.23
N THR A 136 -1.02 -12.34 -16.43
CA THR A 136 -2.11 -12.42 -17.41
C THR A 136 -3.42 -12.64 -16.67
N LEU A 137 -4.42 -11.81 -16.97
CA LEU A 137 -5.81 -12.00 -16.54
C LEU A 137 -6.60 -12.52 -17.74
N THR A 138 -7.33 -13.62 -17.59
CA THR A 138 -8.08 -14.26 -18.69
C THR A 138 -9.55 -14.41 -18.32
N THR A 139 -10.46 -13.94 -19.18
CA THR A 139 -11.90 -14.17 -19.00
C THR A 139 -12.26 -15.62 -19.35
N ASP A 140 -13.42 -16.11 -18.89
CA ASP A 140 -13.90 -17.44 -19.29
C ASP A 140 -14.13 -17.54 -20.82
N GLY A 141 -14.34 -16.41 -21.50
CA GLY A 141 -14.44 -16.31 -22.96
C GLY A 141 -13.10 -16.35 -23.71
N GLY A 142 -11.96 -16.34 -23.00
CA GLY A 142 -10.62 -16.40 -23.57
C GLY A 142 -10.00 -15.06 -23.94
N ASP A 143 -10.69 -13.94 -23.68
CA ASP A 143 -10.10 -12.61 -23.77
C ASP A 143 -9.06 -12.44 -22.65
N SER A 144 -8.02 -11.65 -22.89
CA SER A 144 -6.92 -11.53 -21.92
C SER A 144 -6.35 -10.14 -21.79
N VAL A 145 -5.93 -9.78 -20.58
CA VAL A 145 -5.16 -8.58 -20.27
C VAL A 145 -3.75 -9.02 -19.88
N ARG A 146 -2.74 -8.46 -20.55
CA ARG A 146 -1.33 -8.67 -20.21
C ARG A 146 -0.83 -7.51 -19.38
N LEU A 147 -0.15 -7.81 -18.29
CA LEU A 147 0.40 -6.84 -17.38
C LEU A 147 1.84 -7.17 -17.03
N SER A 148 2.62 -6.12 -16.79
CA SER A 148 3.99 -6.21 -16.33
C SER A 148 4.14 -5.57 -14.95
N LYS A 149 4.89 -6.23 -14.07
CA LYS A 149 5.18 -5.72 -12.73
C LYS A 149 6.05 -4.49 -12.88
N VAL A 150 5.62 -3.39 -12.29
CA VAL A 150 6.44 -2.19 -12.19
C VAL A 150 7.09 -2.17 -10.82
N GLN A 151 8.42 -2.16 -10.80
CA GLN A 151 9.16 -2.04 -9.56
C GLN A 151 8.98 -0.63 -8.99
N ASP A 152 9.00 -0.54 -7.66
CA ASP A 152 9.02 0.74 -6.99
C ASP A 152 10.30 1.50 -7.34
N ALA A 153 10.19 2.81 -7.45
CA ALA A 153 11.37 3.66 -7.50
C ALA A 153 12.16 3.46 -6.20
N PRO A 154 13.48 3.22 -6.28
CA PRO A 154 14.28 3.00 -5.08
C PRO A 154 14.21 4.26 -4.21
N LEU A 155 14.07 4.10 -2.89
CA LEU A 155 14.07 5.25 -1.98
C LEU A 155 15.34 6.10 -2.15
N THR A 156 16.48 5.42 -2.15
CA THR A 156 17.83 5.97 -2.27
C THR A 156 18.19 6.21 -3.74
N GLY A 157 18.92 7.29 -4.03
CA GLY A 157 19.31 7.69 -5.39
C GLY A 157 18.19 8.32 -6.22
N THR A 158 16.94 8.25 -5.74
CA THR A 158 15.79 8.88 -6.40
C THR A 158 15.58 10.30 -5.89
N ARG A 159 15.39 11.22 -6.85
CA ARG A 159 14.89 12.56 -6.55
C ARG A 159 13.37 12.51 -6.36
N TRP A 160 12.91 12.79 -5.16
CA TRP A 160 11.50 12.84 -4.78
C TRP A 160 10.99 14.28 -4.82
N ASN A 161 10.17 14.62 -5.82
CA ASN A 161 9.56 15.95 -5.93
C ASN A 161 8.33 16.01 -5.02
N VAL A 162 8.31 16.91 -4.05
CA VAL A 162 7.20 17.07 -3.11
C VAL A 162 6.00 17.71 -3.81
N THR A 163 4.86 17.02 -3.78
CA THR A 163 3.62 17.44 -4.44
C THR A 163 2.52 17.83 -3.46
N ALA A 164 2.54 17.30 -2.23
CA ALA A 164 1.60 17.69 -1.18
C ALA A 164 2.24 17.71 0.21
N LEU A 165 1.73 18.59 1.08
CA LEU A 165 1.98 18.57 2.52
C LEU A 165 0.67 18.32 3.26
N GLY A 166 0.67 17.39 4.20
CA GLY A 166 -0.46 17.10 5.06
C GLY A 166 -0.20 17.43 6.53
N ALA A 167 -1.29 17.65 7.26
CA ALA A 167 -1.33 17.73 8.71
C ALA A 167 -2.68 17.14 9.16
N ASP A 168 -2.68 16.33 10.21
CA ASP A 168 -3.89 15.76 10.82
C ASP A 168 -4.82 15.06 9.80
N GLY A 169 -4.22 14.37 8.82
CA GLY A 169 -4.95 13.63 7.77
C GLY A 169 -5.46 14.47 6.60
N VAL A 170 -5.25 15.79 6.59
CA VAL A 170 -5.63 16.69 5.49
C VAL A 170 -4.40 17.05 4.66
N ALA A 171 -4.39 16.67 3.39
CA ALA A 171 -3.31 17.00 2.45
C ALA A 171 -3.63 18.24 1.60
N GLN A 172 -2.62 19.08 1.39
CA GLN A 172 -2.69 20.27 0.54
C GLN A 172 -1.61 20.19 -0.54
N SER A 173 -1.99 20.40 -1.80
CA SER A 173 -1.05 20.43 -2.92
C SER A 173 -0.14 21.65 -2.83
N LEU A 174 1.13 21.48 -3.23
CA LEU A 174 2.08 22.60 -3.34
C LEU A 174 1.87 23.34 -4.66
N PRO A 175 2.15 24.66 -4.68
CA PRO A 175 2.24 25.39 -5.94
C PRO A 175 3.48 24.92 -6.73
N GLN A 176 3.41 24.98 -8.06
CA GLN A 176 4.46 24.44 -8.94
C GLN A 176 5.83 25.13 -8.76
N ASP A 177 5.83 26.41 -8.38
CA ASP A 177 7.03 27.20 -8.14
C ASP A 177 7.77 26.81 -6.85
N ALA A 178 7.14 26.04 -5.95
CA ALA A 178 7.79 25.54 -4.75
C ALA A 178 9.01 24.67 -5.08
N ARG A 179 8.95 23.87 -6.15
CA ARG A 179 10.04 22.99 -6.63
C ARG A 179 10.73 22.22 -5.48
N ALA A 180 9.95 21.89 -4.45
CA ALA A 180 10.44 21.22 -3.26
C ALA A 180 10.76 19.77 -3.61
N HIS A 181 11.89 19.28 -3.12
CA HIS A 181 12.33 17.92 -3.39
C HIS A 181 13.31 17.46 -2.33
N LEU A 182 13.38 16.14 -2.17
CA LEU A 182 14.34 15.44 -1.33
C LEU A 182 15.05 14.37 -2.15
N THR A 183 16.28 14.03 -1.80
CA THR A 183 17.04 12.92 -2.37
C THR A 183 17.76 12.25 -1.22
N PHE A 184 17.44 10.97 -1.01
CA PHE A 184 18.12 10.13 -0.03
C PHE A 184 19.34 9.53 -0.72
N GLU A 185 20.51 9.83 -0.21
CA GLU A 185 21.80 9.46 -0.80
C GLU A 185 22.30 8.12 -0.24
N GLU A 186 23.13 7.42 -1.01
CA GLU A 186 23.71 6.13 -0.59
C GLU A 186 24.64 6.25 0.64
N ASP A 187 25.20 7.43 0.88
CA ASP A 187 26.08 7.72 2.01
C ASP A 187 25.34 8.04 3.32
N GLY A 188 24.01 7.87 3.35
CA GLY A 188 23.18 8.12 4.53
C GLY A 188 22.86 9.60 4.74
N ARG A 189 22.96 10.43 3.70
CA ARG A 189 22.47 11.82 3.72
C ARG A 189 21.09 11.93 3.10
N VAL A 190 20.40 13.00 3.43
CA VAL A 190 19.28 13.53 2.64
C VAL A 190 19.64 14.93 2.19
N THR A 191 19.48 15.21 0.90
CA THR A 191 19.71 16.51 0.30
C THR A 191 18.43 17.02 -0.37
N GLY A 192 18.33 18.32 -0.63
CA GLY A 192 17.19 18.81 -1.41
C GLY A 192 16.94 20.30 -1.29
N ARG A 193 15.70 20.67 -1.59
CA ARG A 193 15.17 22.04 -1.46
C ARG A 193 13.79 21.98 -0.83
N LEU A 194 13.54 22.81 0.17
CA LEU A 194 12.29 22.82 0.94
C LEU A 194 11.33 23.94 0.51
N GLY A 195 11.37 24.37 -0.76
CA GLY A 195 10.68 25.58 -1.22
C GLY A 195 11.66 26.69 -1.54
N CYS A 196 12.03 27.48 -0.53
CA CYS A 196 13.02 28.55 -0.70
C CYS A 196 14.45 28.02 -0.57
N ASN A 197 14.79 27.41 0.58
CA ASN A 197 16.16 27.04 0.90
C ASN A 197 16.56 25.62 0.51
N LYS A 198 17.86 25.44 0.30
CA LYS A 198 18.47 24.11 0.20
C LYS A 198 18.58 23.51 1.60
N VAL A 199 18.44 22.20 1.69
CA VAL A 199 18.60 21.44 2.93
C VAL A 199 19.62 20.32 2.76
N THR A 200 20.33 20.02 3.83
CA THR A 200 21.04 18.76 3.98
C THR A 200 20.97 18.26 5.40
N SER A 201 20.75 16.96 5.58
CA SER A 201 20.80 16.29 6.86
C SER A 201 21.33 14.86 6.71
N THR A 202 21.53 14.15 7.82
CA THR A 202 21.66 12.69 7.84
C THR A 202 20.29 12.04 7.75
N ALA A 203 20.20 10.89 7.10
CA ALA A 203 19.01 10.05 7.03
C ALA A 203 19.40 8.59 7.25
N THR A 204 18.84 7.98 8.29
CA THR A 204 19.05 6.55 8.58
C THR A 204 17.77 5.79 8.28
N VAL A 205 17.79 4.97 7.24
CA VAL A 205 16.64 4.14 6.83
C VAL A 205 16.73 2.77 7.49
N ARG A 206 15.72 2.39 8.27
CA ARG A 206 15.58 1.05 8.88
C ARG A 206 14.12 0.70 9.09
N ASP A 207 13.74 -0.55 8.80
CA ASP A 207 12.45 -1.13 9.18
C ASP A 207 11.23 -0.27 8.83
N GLY A 208 11.15 0.25 7.59
CA GLY A 208 10.04 1.12 7.15
C GLY A 208 10.05 2.54 7.74
N ASN A 209 11.12 2.92 8.43
CA ASN A 209 11.29 4.22 9.07
C ASN A 209 12.55 4.92 8.56
N ILE A 210 12.53 6.26 8.59
CA ILE A 210 13.68 7.12 8.30
C ILE A 210 13.89 8.04 9.49
N THR A 211 15.00 7.89 10.20
CA THR A 211 15.41 8.85 11.22
C THR A 211 16.19 9.98 10.55
N LEU A 212 15.62 11.18 10.58
CA LEU A 212 16.22 12.39 10.03
C LEU A 212 17.02 13.12 11.11
N GLY A 213 18.25 13.51 10.78
CA GLY A 213 19.08 14.29 11.69
C GLY A 213 18.74 15.78 11.67
N THR A 214 19.49 16.55 12.46
CA THR A 214 19.38 18.02 12.46
C THR A 214 19.72 18.60 11.08
N PRO A 215 18.80 19.36 10.47
CA PRO A 215 19.02 19.89 9.12
C PRO A 215 19.94 21.10 9.13
N SER A 216 20.82 21.17 8.13
CA SER A 216 21.51 22.38 7.73
C SER A 216 20.79 23.01 6.54
N THR A 217 20.46 24.31 6.63
CA THR A 217 19.79 25.04 5.56
C THR A 217 20.55 26.28 5.14
N THR A 218 20.36 26.69 3.88
CA THR A 218 20.70 28.04 3.45
C THR A 218 19.74 29.07 4.09
N ARG A 219 20.09 30.37 4.07
CA ARG A 219 19.26 31.45 4.61
C ARG A 219 18.87 32.48 3.55
N MET A 220 18.32 32.01 2.44
CA MET A 220 17.73 32.86 1.41
C MET A 220 16.37 33.38 1.89
N MET A 221 16.03 34.60 1.45
CA MET A 221 14.72 35.19 1.62
C MET A 221 13.92 35.01 0.33
N CYS A 222 12.73 34.42 0.43
CA CYS A 222 11.78 34.27 -0.67
C CYS A 222 10.40 34.77 -0.23
N ASP A 223 9.40 34.63 -1.11
CA ASP A 223 8.01 34.91 -0.79
C ASP A 223 7.51 34.13 0.43
N ALA A 224 6.56 34.72 1.15
CA ALA A 224 6.03 34.19 2.39
C ALA A 224 5.43 32.78 2.23
N SER A 225 4.85 32.47 1.06
CA SER A 225 4.32 31.15 0.73
C SER A 225 5.41 30.07 0.73
N LEU A 226 6.55 30.34 0.06
CA LEU A 226 7.69 29.42 -0.02
C LEU A 226 8.37 29.24 1.33
N MET A 227 8.49 30.32 2.10
CA MET A 227 9.00 30.25 3.47
C MET A 227 8.06 29.46 4.40
N GLY A 228 6.74 29.54 4.17
CA GLY A 228 5.75 28.73 4.86
C GLY A 228 5.90 27.23 4.57
N ILE A 229 6.05 26.87 3.29
CA ILE A 229 6.32 25.49 2.86
C ILE A 229 7.60 24.96 3.51
N GLU A 230 8.67 25.76 3.51
CA GLU A 230 9.94 25.39 4.14
C GLU A 230 9.79 25.07 5.63
N LYS A 231 9.10 25.94 6.38
CA LYS A 231 8.84 25.71 7.82
C LYS A 231 8.07 24.41 8.07
N ARG A 232 7.13 24.07 7.19
CA ARG A 232 6.36 22.81 7.32
C ARG A 232 7.23 21.60 7.04
N LEU A 233 8.00 21.64 5.96
CA LEU A 233 8.92 20.55 5.60
C LEU A 233 10.02 20.35 6.65
N LEU A 234 10.49 21.40 7.28
CA LEU A 234 11.50 21.30 8.35
C LEU A 234 11.00 20.48 9.56
N ARG A 235 9.68 20.44 9.83
CA ARG A 235 9.11 19.60 10.89
C ARG A 235 9.26 18.10 10.64
N MET A 236 9.59 17.67 9.42
CA MET A 236 9.95 16.28 9.15
C MET A 236 11.27 15.89 9.82
N PHE A 237 12.17 16.86 10.01
CA PHE A 237 13.51 16.63 10.56
C PHE A 237 13.53 16.62 12.10
N ASP A 238 12.36 16.72 12.75
CA ASP A 238 12.22 16.71 14.21
C ASP A 238 12.21 15.27 14.79
N GLY A 239 12.59 14.26 14.01
CA GLY A 239 12.70 12.89 14.50
C GLY A 239 12.62 11.81 13.42
N THR A 240 11.87 10.76 13.73
CA THR A 240 11.65 9.61 12.84
C THR A 240 10.36 9.79 12.06
N VAL A 241 10.42 9.49 10.75
CA VAL A 241 9.26 9.42 9.89
C VAL A 241 9.06 7.98 9.42
N GLN A 242 7.81 7.52 9.41
CA GLN A 242 7.44 6.32 8.67
C GLN A 242 7.44 6.66 7.19
N TYR A 243 7.96 5.77 6.35
CA TYR A 243 7.88 5.94 4.91
C TYR A 243 7.07 4.81 4.28
N ARG A 244 6.34 5.15 3.23
CA ARG A 244 5.66 4.20 2.36
C ARG A 244 5.99 4.54 0.91
N LEU A 245 6.51 3.56 0.19
CA LEU A 245 6.64 3.61 -1.25
C LEU A 245 5.43 2.92 -1.87
N ASP A 246 4.83 3.60 -2.84
CA ASP A 246 3.80 3.05 -3.74
C ASP A 246 4.22 3.41 -5.15
N HIS A 247 4.95 2.49 -5.80
CA HIS A 247 5.56 2.66 -7.10
C HIS A 247 6.46 3.89 -7.20
N ARG A 248 5.90 5.02 -7.64
CA ARG A 248 6.62 6.29 -7.80
C ARG A 248 6.19 7.35 -6.81
N THR A 249 5.37 6.99 -5.82
CA THR A 249 4.89 7.89 -4.78
C THR A 249 5.56 7.51 -3.46
N LEU A 250 6.21 8.48 -2.84
CA LEU A 250 6.72 8.40 -1.48
C LEU A 250 5.76 9.17 -0.57
N THR A 251 5.22 8.50 0.44
CA THR A 251 4.58 9.15 1.57
C THR A 251 5.50 9.09 2.78
N LEU A 252 5.77 10.23 3.40
CA LEU A 252 6.42 10.32 4.71
C LEU A 252 5.39 10.76 5.74
N THR A 253 5.36 10.12 6.89
CA THR A 253 4.48 10.47 8.01
C THR A 253 5.32 10.62 9.26
N SER A 254 5.31 11.81 9.85
CA SER A 254 6.01 12.11 11.10
C SER A 254 5.16 11.74 12.32
N GLU A 255 5.82 11.46 13.43
CA GLU A 255 5.17 11.23 14.74
C GLU A 255 4.33 12.42 15.21
N ASN A 256 4.64 13.63 14.73
CA ASN A 256 3.89 14.86 15.03
C ASN A 256 2.64 15.07 14.16
N GLY A 257 2.25 14.08 13.33
CA GLY A 257 1.05 14.14 12.49
C GLY A 257 1.20 14.88 11.17
N GLU A 258 2.38 15.44 10.89
CA GLU A 258 2.69 16.00 9.57
C GLU A 258 2.96 14.89 8.55
N SER A 259 2.57 15.12 7.30
CA SER A 259 2.87 14.20 6.20
C SER A 259 3.36 14.91 4.95
N VAL A 260 4.11 14.18 4.13
CA VAL A 260 4.64 14.65 2.85
C VAL A 260 4.31 13.60 1.81
N THR A 261 3.71 14.03 0.70
CA THR A 261 3.60 13.21 -0.51
C THR A 261 4.57 13.75 -1.54
N ALA A 262 5.39 12.86 -2.08
CA ALA A 262 6.34 13.18 -3.13
C ALA A 262 6.28 12.14 -4.25
N VAL A 263 6.65 12.55 -5.46
CA VAL A 263 6.68 11.69 -6.64
C VAL A 263 8.11 11.63 -7.18
N ALA A 264 8.57 10.43 -7.53
CA ALA A 264 9.87 10.21 -8.14
C ALA A 264 9.99 11.03 -9.44
N ALA A 265 11.08 11.80 -9.56
CA ALA A 265 11.42 12.49 -10.79
C ALA A 265 11.62 11.46 -11.93
N GLY A 266 11.03 11.76 -13.08
CA GLY A 266 11.19 10.97 -14.31
C GLY A 266 12.52 11.24 -14.99
#